data_AF-A0A1I1KFB1-F1
#
_entry.id   AF-A0A1I1KFB1-F1
#
_cell.length_a   1.000
_cell.length_b   1.000
_cell.length_c   1.000
_cell.angle_alpha   90.00
_cell.angle_beta   90.00
_cell.angle_gamma   90.00
#
_symmetry.space_group_name_H-M   'P 1'
#
loop_
_entity.id
_entity.type
_entity.pdbx_description
1 polymer ?
#
loop_
_entity_poly.entity_id
_entity_poly.type
_entity_poly.pdbx_seq_one_letter_code
_entity_poly.pdbx_strand_id
1 'polypeptide(L)'
;MNDYRVSGLAPADEETALLLEHLELFDDVFHIMAESHTSDGRQSYLLMHDSSATWGLPGAPQLVSLHLVRNPESRSFHADHARQASVHFARLWLVNRGCVPEAVEPYPGEFFEPVDAATRRMAQHIVHSGGRYQVLDHDTHDSVPEEVWVLVRDADPASGRLPVRVFLEEFHPTDYTYTLREGAFPDTDAARKWLLNRDTPLPEAAPLADAATARCQAARSRSVTASPVPPPTGAERPPAAPPASRPATRRSLP
;
A
#
# COMPACT_ATOMS: atom_id res chain seq x y z
N MET A 1 4.28 11.48 24.82
CA MET A 1 5.49 11.89 24.09
C MET A 1 5.95 10.81 23.19
N ASN A 2 5.46 10.90 21.97
CA ASN A 2 5.87 10.12 20.82
C ASN A 2 7.34 10.45 20.50
N ASP A 3 8.16 9.42 20.29
CA ASP A 3 9.56 9.61 19.91
C ASP A 3 9.71 9.59 18.38
N TYR A 4 9.74 10.78 17.78
CA TYR A 4 10.00 10.94 16.35
C TYR A 4 11.48 10.72 15.96
N ARG A 5 12.36 10.42 16.93
CA ARG A 5 13.80 10.13 16.80
C ARG A 5 14.62 11.27 16.18
N VAL A 6 14.12 12.50 16.24
CA VAL A 6 14.74 13.72 15.67
C VAL A 6 15.64 14.47 16.66
N SER A 7 15.82 13.97 17.88
CA SER A 7 16.61 14.64 18.91
C SER A 7 18.02 14.97 18.43
N GLY A 8 18.43 16.23 18.61
CA GLY A 8 19.74 16.74 18.21
C GLY A 8 19.90 17.04 16.71
N LEU A 9 18.82 16.94 15.92
CA LEU A 9 18.72 17.38 14.53
C LEU A 9 17.85 18.64 14.42
N ALA A 10 18.10 19.47 13.42
CA ALA A 10 17.26 20.61 13.08
C ALA A 10 16.32 20.28 11.90
N PRO A 11 15.11 20.87 11.83
CA PRO A 11 14.31 20.86 10.60
C PRO A 11 15.13 21.37 9.40
N ALA A 12 14.99 20.73 8.25
CA ALA A 12 15.70 21.11 7.03
C ALA A 12 15.11 22.37 6.38
N ASP A 13 13.84 22.66 6.65
CA ASP A 13 13.05 23.75 6.09
C ASP A 13 11.95 24.20 7.07
N GLU A 14 11.28 25.31 6.75
CA GLU A 14 10.23 25.92 7.58
C GLU A 14 8.98 25.03 7.67
N GLU A 15 8.63 24.32 6.58
CA GLU A 15 7.50 23.39 6.56
C GLU A 15 7.70 22.23 7.54
N THR A 16 8.89 21.64 7.54
CA THR A 16 9.28 20.60 8.50
C THR A 16 9.27 21.14 9.94
N ALA A 17 9.67 22.39 10.14
CA ALA A 17 9.66 23.01 11.48
C ALA A 17 8.24 23.20 12.01
N LEU A 18 7.34 23.73 11.19
CA LEU A 18 5.92 23.93 11.54
C LEU A 18 5.20 22.61 11.78
N LEU A 19 5.50 21.59 10.97
CA LEU A 19 4.96 20.25 11.18
C LEU A 19 5.44 19.66 12.52
N LEU A 20 6.72 19.76 12.85
CA LEU A 20 7.23 19.27 14.13
C LEU A 20 6.59 20.02 15.30
N GLU A 21 6.49 21.35 15.24
CA GLU A 21 5.82 22.16 16.27
C GLU A 21 4.36 21.71 16.47
N HIS A 22 3.64 21.46 15.38
CA HIS A 22 2.27 20.95 15.44
C HIS A 22 2.20 19.57 16.10
N LEU A 23 3.08 18.63 15.71
CA LEU A 23 3.13 17.28 16.29
C LEU A 23 3.51 17.29 17.77
N GLU A 24 4.38 18.20 18.20
CA GLU A 24 4.78 18.35 19.61
C GLU A 24 3.70 19.05 20.45
N LEU A 25 3.02 20.05 19.89
CA LEU A 25 1.93 20.77 20.56
C LEU A 25 0.71 19.87 20.82
N PHE A 26 0.45 18.93 19.91
CA PHE A 26 -0.71 18.02 19.93
C PHE A 26 -0.28 16.56 20.15
N ASP A 27 0.86 16.34 20.79
CA ASP A 27 1.45 15.02 21.02
C ASP A 27 0.52 14.07 21.80
N ASP A 28 -0.37 14.60 22.64
CA ASP A 28 -1.32 13.83 23.45
C ASP A 28 -2.54 13.32 22.66
N VAL A 29 -2.83 13.89 21.49
CA VAL A 29 -3.97 13.49 20.65
C VAL A 29 -3.55 12.60 19.47
N PHE A 30 -2.25 12.53 19.15
CA PHE A 30 -1.71 11.62 18.14
C PHE A 30 -1.31 10.28 18.76
N HIS A 31 -1.99 9.22 18.35
CA HIS A 31 -1.72 7.86 18.78
C HIS A 31 -1.05 7.05 17.67
N ILE A 32 0.15 6.51 17.91
CA ILE A 32 0.88 5.72 16.91
C ILE A 32 0.25 4.33 16.80
N MET A 33 -0.32 4.04 15.63
CA MET A 33 -0.90 2.73 15.30
C MET A 33 0.13 1.76 14.70
N ALA A 34 1.15 2.28 14.01
CA ALA A 34 2.26 1.51 13.48
C ALA A 34 3.50 2.40 13.27
N GLU A 35 4.70 1.84 13.45
CA GLU A 35 5.94 2.53 13.10
C GLU A 35 6.96 1.58 12.47
N SER A 36 7.75 2.13 11.53
CA SER A 36 8.85 1.41 10.90
C SER A 36 10.06 2.33 10.73
N HIS A 37 11.24 1.75 10.90
CA HIS A 37 12.51 2.46 10.74
C HIS A 37 13.43 1.67 9.83
N THR A 38 14.15 2.38 8.95
CA THR A 38 15.22 1.74 8.19
C THR A 38 16.35 1.31 9.11
N SER A 39 17.07 0.24 8.74
CA SER A 39 18.15 -0.32 9.56
C SER A 39 19.30 0.66 9.81
N ASP A 40 19.50 1.62 8.91
CA ASP A 40 20.47 2.71 9.04
C ASP A 40 19.94 3.90 9.85
N GLY A 41 18.69 3.83 10.33
CA GLY A 41 18.02 4.87 11.11
C GLY A 41 17.71 6.16 10.33
N ARG A 42 17.96 6.18 9.01
CA ARG A 42 17.81 7.38 8.19
C ARG A 42 16.36 7.71 7.88
N GLN A 43 15.45 6.73 7.90
CA GLN A 43 14.06 6.97 7.61
C GLN A 43 13.15 6.38 8.69
N SER A 44 12.07 7.10 8.99
CA SER A 44 10.96 6.59 9.79
C SER A 44 9.66 6.75 9.03
N TYR A 45 8.76 5.78 9.20
CA TYR A 45 7.42 5.75 8.66
C TYR A 45 6.47 5.54 9.83
N LEU A 46 5.52 6.43 10.03
CA LEU A 46 4.55 6.34 11.11
C LEU A 46 3.13 6.42 10.54
N LEU A 47 2.25 5.56 11.05
CA LEU A 47 0.82 5.65 10.89
C LEU A 47 0.23 6.04 12.25
N MET A 48 -0.51 7.14 12.30
CA MET A 48 -1.05 7.69 13.53
C MET A 48 -2.55 7.95 13.39
N HIS A 49 -3.28 7.78 14.49
CA HIS A 49 -4.65 8.27 14.65
C HIS A 49 -4.63 9.63 15.33
N ASP A 50 -5.37 10.59 14.79
CA ASP A 50 -5.61 11.91 15.37
C ASP A 50 -6.97 11.90 16.06
N SER A 51 -6.95 11.65 17.37
CA SER A 51 -8.17 11.60 18.19
C SER A 51 -8.88 12.95 18.32
N SER A 52 -8.22 14.06 17.98
CA SER A 52 -8.84 15.38 17.99
C SER A 52 -9.71 15.66 16.76
N ALA A 53 -9.51 14.91 15.67
CA ALA A 53 -10.18 15.13 14.40
C ALA A 53 -11.71 14.99 14.49
N THR A 54 -12.24 14.19 15.43
CA THR A 54 -13.68 14.08 15.73
C THR A 54 -14.33 15.42 16.14
N TRP A 55 -13.55 16.34 16.70
CA TRP A 55 -14.01 17.69 17.08
C TRP A 55 -13.78 18.75 16.01
N GLY A 56 -13.22 18.35 14.86
CA GLY A 56 -12.85 19.23 13.76
C GLY A 56 -13.98 19.40 12.74
N LEU A 57 -13.60 19.41 11.47
CA LEU A 57 -14.55 19.45 10.37
C LEU A 57 -15.22 18.07 10.24
N PRO A 58 -16.56 17.98 10.18
CA PRO A 58 -17.25 16.73 9.90
C PRO A 58 -16.73 16.11 8.59
N GLY A 59 -16.54 14.80 8.58
CA GLY A 59 -15.99 14.08 7.42
C GLY A 59 -14.46 14.13 7.31
N ALA A 60 -13.76 14.90 8.16
CA ALA A 60 -12.32 15.05 8.06
C ALA A 60 -11.57 13.74 8.34
N PRO A 61 -10.44 13.50 7.65
CA PRO A 61 -9.59 12.36 7.92
C PRO A 61 -9.05 12.34 9.35
N GLN A 62 -9.09 11.16 9.95
CA GLN A 62 -8.58 10.93 11.30
C GLN A 62 -7.23 10.21 11.33
N LEU A 63 -6.65 9.86 10.18
CA LEU A 63 -5.34 9.20 10.13
C LEU A 63 -4.30 10.14 9.56
N VAL A 64 -3.09 10.08 10.11
CA VAL A 64 -1.92 10.80 9.63
C VAL A 64 -0.84 9.79 9.28
N SER A 65 -0.37 9.84 8.04
CA SER A 65 0.86 9.18 7.61
C SER A 65 2.01 10.17 7.69
N LEU A 66 3.12 9.80 8.31
CA LEU A 66 4.31 10.63 8.48
C LEU A 66 5.54 9.89 7.96
N HIS A 67 6.32 10.54 7.11
CA HIS A 67 7.61 10.07 6.61
C HIS A 67 8.71 11.05 7.02
N LEU A 68 9.69 10.55 7.76
CA LEU A 68 10.84 11.34 8.21
C LEU A 68 12.10 10.86 7.51
N VAL A 69 12.91 11.79 7.03
CA VAL A 69 14.22 11.51 6.41
C VAL A 69 15.31 12.33 7.11
N ARG A 70 16.28 11.64 7.70
CA ARG A 70 17.39 12.24 8.44
C ARG A 70 18.63 12.34 7.56
N ASN A 71 19.30 13.47 7.65
CA ASN A 71 20.60 13.71 7.05
C ASN A 71 21.66 13.94 8.14
N PRO A 72 22.47 12.91 8.47
CA PRO A 72 23.53 13.04 9.46
C PRO A 72 24.60 14.07 9.10
N GLU A 73 24.87 14.30 7.81
CA GLU A 73 25.93 15.21 7.37
C GLU A 73 25.57 16.67 7.66
N SER A 74 24.33 17.06 7.38
CA SER A 74 23.82 18.40 7.67
C SER A 74 23.21 18.53 9.07
N ARG A 75 23.19 17.44 9.86
CA ARG A 75 22.49 17.34 11.15
C ARG A 75 21.05 17.86 11.08
N SER A 76 20.37 17.53 9.97
CA SER A 76 18.99 17.95 9.75
C SER A 76 18.07 16.79 9.43
N PHE A 77 16.77 17.05 9.43
CA PHE A 77 15.76 16.11 8.95
C PHE A 77 14.69 16.84 8.12
N HIS A 78 14.10 16.12 7.18
CA HIS A 78 12.93 16.55 6.43
C HIS A 78 11.75 15.66 6.83
N ALA A 79 10.55 16.23 6.85
CA ALA A 79 9.33 15.52 7.19
C ALA A 79 8.26 15.80 6.13
N ASP A 80 7.61 14.74 5.68
CA ASP A 80 6.43 14.82 4.82
C ASP A 80 5.28 14.09 5.52
N HIS A 81 4.05 14.57 5.31
CA HIS A 81 2.88 13.96 5.93
C HIS A 81 1.65 14.07 5.04
N ALA A 82 0.68 13.20 5.29
CA ALA A 82 -0.65 13.35 4.71
C ALA A 82 -1.73 12.82 5.65
N ARG A 83 -2.85 13.53 5.65
CA ARG A 83 -4.11 13.09 6.27
C ARG A 83 -4.86 12.15 5.32
N GLN A 84 -5.35 11.03 5.85
CA GLN A 84 -5.97 9.95 5.07
C GLN A 84 -7.22 9.43 5.79
N ALA A 85 -8.31 9.24 5.06
CA ALA A 85 -9.56 8.80 5.67
C ALA A 85 -9.54 7.31 6.04
N SER A 86 -8.74 6.52 5.30
CA SER A 86 -8.66 5.06 5.38
C SER A 86 -7.25 4.59 5.76
N VAL A 87 -7.17 3.56 6.62
CA VAL A 87 -5.90 2.92 6.99
C VAL A 87 -5.18 2.36 5.76
N HIS A 88 -5.93 1.87 4.77
CA HIS A 88 -5.35 1.27 3.57
C HIS A 88 -4.71 2.33 2.66
N PHE A 89 -5.34 3.51 2.54
CA PHE A 89 -4.76 4.64 1.80
C PHE A 89 -3.61 5.30 2.57
N ALA A 90 -3.67 5.33 3.89
CA ALA A 90 -2.55 5.76 4.75
C ALA A 90 -1.31 4.88 4.54
N ARG A 91 -1.50 3.57 4.56
CA ARG A 91 -0.44 2.61 4.26
C ARG A 91 0.06 2.72 2.82
N LEU A 92 -0.82 2.86 1.84
CA LEU A 92 -0.44 3.10 0.44
C LEU A 92 0.47 4.33 0.30
N TRP A 93 0.17 5.42 1.02
CA TRP A 93 0.98 6.64 1.00
C TRP A 93 2.40 6.41 1.54
N LEU A 94 2.54 5.62 2.61
CA LEU A 94 3.84 5.24 3.18
C LEU A 94 4.62 4.27 2.27
N VAL A 95 3.92 3.29 1.69
CA VAL A 95 4.51 2.32 0.75
C VAL A 95 5.03 3.02 -0.51
N ASN A 96 4.30 4.00 -1.03
CA ASN A 96 4.74 4.82 -2.16
C ASN A 96 6.00 5.66 -1.85
N ARG A 97 6.36 5.82 -0.57
CA ARG A 97 7.62 6.46 -0.11
C ARG A 97 8.74 5.48 0.21
N GLY A 98 8.54 4.19 -0.07
CA GLY A 98 9.55 3.16 0.09
C GLY A 98 9.42 2.35 1.38
N CYS A 99 8.33 2.52 2.14
CA CYS A 99 8.04 1.63 3.25
C CYS A 99 7.67 0.22 2.75
N VAL A 100 8.05 -0.80 3.50
CA VAL A 100 7.62 -2.19 3.25
C VAL A 100 6.17 -2.33 3.74
N PRO A 101 5.22 -2.84 2.93
CA PRO A 101 3.79 -2.91 3.28
C PRO A 101 3.50 -3.54 4.64
N GLU A 102 4.19 -4.63 4.98
CA GLU A 102 4.02 -5.37 6.23
C GLU A 102 4.59 -4.63 7.45
N ALA A 103 5.50 -3.68 7.24
CA ALA A 103 6.16 -2.95 8.34
C ALA A 103 5.28 -1.82 8.90
N VAL A 104 4.19 -1.47 8.22
CA VAL A 104 3.22 -0.44 8.61
C VAL A 104 1.80 -1.01 8.70
N GLU A 105 1.69 -2.31 8.98
CA GLU A 105 0.43 -2.87 9.47
C GLU A 105 0.15 -2.32 10.88
N PRO A 106 -1.08 -1.86 11.19
CA PRO A 106 -1.45 -1.49 12.55
C PRO A 106 -1.10 -2.59 13.54
N TYR A 107 -0.66 -2.22 14.75
CA TYR A 107 -0.43 -3.19 15.81
C TYR A 107 -1.73 -3.93 16.17
N PRO A 108 -1.64 -5.16 16.71
CA PRO A 108 -2.82 -5.91 17.11
C PRO A 108 -3.71 -5.10 18.07
N GLY A 109 -4.98 -4.94 17.71
CA GLY A 109 -5.95 -4.18 18.49
C GLY A 109 -5.94 -2.66 18.27
N GLU A 110 -5.11 -2.14 17.37
CA GLU A 110 -5.13 -0.73 16.96
C GLU A 110 -6.13 -0.46 15.82
N PHE A 111 -6.55 -1.51 15.11
CA PHE A 111 -7.53 -1.41 14.03
C PHE A 111 -8.44 -2.62 13.97
N PHE A 112 -9.59 -2.45 13.33
CA PHE A 112 -10.59 -3.49 13.15
C PHE A 112 -10.07 -4.64 12.28
N GLU A 113 -10.54 -5.86 12.55
CA GLU A 113 -10.18 -7.04 11.75
C GLU A 113 -11.06 -7.15 10.50
N PRO A 114 -10.52 -7.59 9.35
CA PRO A 114 -11.35 -7.78 8.16
C PRO A 114 -12.35 -8.92 8.38
N VAL A 115 -13.64 -8.65 8.16
CA VAL A 115 -14.71 -9.63 8.43
C VAL A 115 -14.60 -10.89 7.55
N ASP A 116 -14.04 -10.75 6.34
CA ASP A 116 -13.92 -11.84 5.38
C ASP A 116 -12.68 -11.73 4.48
N ALA A 117 -12.47 -12.77 3.66
CA ALA A 117 -11.36 -12.85 2.73
C ALA A 117 -11.43 -11.80 1.60
N ALA A 118 -12.63 -11.32 1.23
CA ALA A 118 -12.79 -10.30 0.20
C ALA A 118 -12.35 -8.93 0.71
N THR A 119 -12.71 -8.57 1.94
CA THR A 119 -12.21 -7.38 2.66
C THR A 119 -10.68 -7.42 2.74
N ARG A 120 -10.10 -8.54 3.20
CA ARG A 120 -8.63 -8.67 3.29
C ARG A 120 -7.94 -8.51 1.93
N ARG A 121 -8.50 -9.13 0.88
CA ARG A 121 -7.94 -9.04 -0.48
C ARG A 121 -8.03 -7.62 -1.02
N MET A 122 -9.12 -6.90 -0.76
CA MET A 122 -9.29 -5.52 -1.17
C MET A 122 -8.31 -4.59 -0.45
N ALA A 123 -8.19 -4.72 0.87
CA ALA A 123 -7.22 -3.98 1.68
C ALA A 123 -5.78 -4.16 1.16
N GLN A 124 -5.39 -5.41 0.90
CA GLN A 124 -4.10 -5.72 0.30
C GLN A 124 -3.96 -5.12 -1.10
N HIS A 125 -5.00 -5.15 -1.92
CA HIS A 125 -4.96 -4.58 -3.26
C HIS A 125 -4.68 -3.07 -3.24
N ILE A 126 -5.35 -2.32 -2.35
CA ILE A 126 -5.12 -0.88 -2.19
C ILE A 126 -3.67 -0.60 -1.83
N VAL A 127 -3.14 -1.27 -0.79
CA VAL A 127 -1.76 -1.03 -0.31
C VAL A 127 -0.70 -1.35 -1.37
N HIS A 128 -0.94 -2.31 -2.25
CA HIS A 128 -0.02 -2.71 -3.32
C HIS A 128 -0.30 -2.03 -4.67
N SER A 129 -1.23 -1.09 -4.72
CA SER A 129 -1.67 -0.44 -5.97
C SER A 129 -0.66 0.58 -6.51
N GLY A 130 0.35 0.97 -5.73
CA GLY A 130 1.34 1.96 -6.14
C GLY A 130 0.72 3.33 -6.42
N GLY A 131 1.10 3.95 -7.53
CA GLY A 131 0.52 5.23 -7.99
C GLY A 131 -0.82 5.12 -8.73
N ARG A 132 -1.52 3.98 -8.67
CA ARG A 132 -2.74 3.71 -9.45
C ARG A 132 -3.90 4.65 -9.11
N TYR A 133 -4.09 4.93 -7.83
CA TYR A 133 -5.25 5.66 -7.34
C TYR A 133 -4.92 7.11 -7.02
N GLN A 134 -5.65 8.03 -7.66
CA GLN A 134 -5.66 9.43 -7.30
C GLN A 134 -6.89 9.71 -6.43
N VAL A 135 -6.70 10.05 -5.17
CA VAL A 135 -7.81 10.44 -4.27
C VAL A 135 -8.43 11.74 -4.78
N LEU A 136 -9.75 11.72 -4.95
CA LEU A 136 -10.56 12.86 -5.39
C LEU A 136 -11.34 13.48 -4.24
N ASP A 137 -11.83 12.64 -3.33
CA ASP A 137 -12.72 13.04 -2.23
C ASP A 137 -12.76 11.93 -1.18
N HIS A 138 -13.22 12.24 0.02
CA HIS A 138 -13.40 11.27 1.11
C HIS A 138 -14.38 11.81 2.15
N ASP A 139 -14.86 10.93 3.01
CA ASP A 139 -15.57 11.29 4.23
C ASP A 139 -15.30 10.24 5.30
N THR A 140 -15.11 10.70 6.52
CA THR A 140 -15.09 9.86 7.72
C THR A 140 -16.32 10.17 8.56
N HIS A 141 -17.20 9.18 8.68
CA HIS A 141 -18.39 9.23 9.50
C HIS A 141 -18.17 8.37 10.76
N ASP A 142 -17.78 9.00 11.86
CA ASP A 142 -17.42 8.37 13.13
C ASP A 142 -18.61 8.22 14.10
N SER A 143 -19.83 8.23 13.57
CA SER A 143 -21.07 8.05 14.32
C SER A 143 -21.94 6.98 13.67
N VAL A 144 -22.79 6.29 14.44
CA VAL A 144 -23.53 5.11 13.94
C VAL A 144 -24.47 5.48 12.77
N PRO A 145 -24.38 4.80 11.60
CA PRO A 145 -23.41 3.73 11.28
C PRO A 145 -21.99 4.28 11.01
N GLU A 146 -20.99 3.73 11.70
CA GLU A 146 -19.59 4.14 11.51
C GLU A 146 -19.09 3.67 10.14
N GLU A 147 -18.68 4.61 9.30
CA GLU A 147 -18.23 4.33 7.94
C GLU A 147 -17.21 5.34 7.45
N VAL A 148 -16.40 4.90 6.49
CA VAL A 148 -15.48 5.74 5.74
C VAL A 148 -15.68 5.45 4.26
N TRP A 149 -15.65 6.48 3.43
CA TRP A 149 -15.48 6.26 2.00
C TRP A 149 -14.35 7.09 1.42
N VAL A 150 -13.67 6.51 0.42
CA VAL A 150 -12.64 7.17 -0.37
C VAL A 150 -13.01 7.09 -1.83
N LEU A 151 -13.18 8.25 -2.46
CA LEU A 151 -13.45 8.39 -3.88
C LEU A 151 -12.14 8.62 -4.61
N VAL A 152 -11.85 7.80 -5.62
CA VAL A 152 -10.61 7.90 -6.39
C VAL A 152 -10.86 7.88 -7.89
N ARG A 153 -9.89 8.40 -8.64
CA ARG A 153 -9.69 8.09 -10.06
C ARG A 153 -8.70 6.94 -10.17
N ASP A 154 -9.09 5.91 -10.90
CA ASP A 154 -8.26 4.75 -11.22
C ASP A 154 -7.54 4.96 -12.55
N ALA A 155 -6.20 4.96 -12.52
CA ALA A 155 -5.36 5.12 -13.70
C ALA A 155 -5.16 3.82 -14.52
N ASP A 156 -5.68 2.69 -14.07
CA ASP A 156 -5.61 1.43 -14.82
C ASP A 156 -6.36 1.55 -16.16
N PRO A 157 -5.71 1.30 -17.32
CA PRO A 157 -6.38 1.33 -18.62
C PRO A 157 -7.61 0.40 -18.72
N ALA A 158 -7.63 -0.71 -17.97
CA ALA A 158 -8.79 -1.61 -17.92
C ALA A 158 -10.03 -0.94 -17.32
N SER A 159 -9.85 0.12 -16.53
CA SER A 159 -10.90 0.91 -15.89
C SER A 159 -11.45 2.02 -16.79
N GLY A 160 -11.02 2.13 -18.05
CA GLY A 160 -11.39 3.27 -18.92
C GLY A 160 -12.89 3.51 -19.11
N ARG A 161 -13.76 2.50 -18.92
CA ARG A 161 -15.22 2.66 -18.95
C ARG A 161 -15.84 3.10 -17.61
N LEU A 162 -15.19 2.76 -16.50
CA LEU A 162 -15.62 3.07 -15.13
C LEU A 162 -14.38 3.55 -14.34
N PRO A 163 -13.85 4.73 -14.67
CA PRO A 163 -12.56 5.20 -14.15
C PRO A 163 -12.63 5.73 -12.72
N VAL A 164 -13.83 5.89 -12.17
CA VAL A 164 -14.02 6.39 -10.80
C VAL A 164 -14.38 5.24 -9.89
N ARG A 165 -13.69 5.14 -8.75
CA ARG A 165 -13.91 4.09 -7.75
C ARG A 165 -14.31 4.69 -6.41
N VAL A 166 -15.24 4.02 -5.72
CA VAL A 166 -15.55 4.28 -4.32
C VAL A 166 -15.07 3.07 -3.53
N PHE A 167 -14.18 3.30 -2.57
CA PHE A 167 -13.87 2.33 -1.53
C PHE A 167 -14.73 2.67 -0.32
N LEU A 168 -15.65 1.78 0.03
CA LEU A 168 -16.53 1.93 1.19
C LEU A 168 -16.09 0.97 2.29
N GLU A 169 -15.76 1.53 3.44
CA GLU A 169 -15.43 0.83 4.68
C GLU A 169 -16.60 0.99 5.65
N GLU A 170 -17.17 -0.11 6.09
CA GLU A 170 -18.23 -0.12 7.10
C GLU A 170 -17.69 -0.83 8.36
N PHE A 171 -17.78 -0.16 9.50
CA PHE A 171 -17.28 -0.69 10.76
C PHE A 171 -18.39 -1.39 11.55
N HIS A 172 -18.01 -2.46 12.24
CA HIS A 172 -18.89 -3.22 13.12
C HIS A 172 -18.30 -3.25 14.53
N PRO A 173 -18.49 -2.17 15.33
CA PRO A 173 -17.86 -2.00 16.65
C PRO A 173 -18.12 -3.13 17.64
N THR A 174 -19.29 -3.77 17.57
CA THR A 174 -19.63 -4.89 18.45
C THR A 174 -18.73 -6.11 18.24
N ASP A 175 -18.38 -6.39 16.99
CA ASP A 175 -17.54 -7.54 16.62
C ASP A 175 -16.06 -7.15 16.43
N TYR A 176 -15.76 -5.86 16.50
CA TYR A 176 -14.45 -5.28 16.19
C TYR A 176 -13.94 -5.70 14.79
N THR A 177 -14.86 -5.73 13.82
CA THR A 177 -14.56 -6.04 12.42
C THR A 177 -14.99 -4.94 11.45
N TYR A 178 -14.45 -4.96 10.23
CA TYR A 178 -14.89 -4.06 9.15
C TYR A 178 -15.14 -4.83 7.85
N THR A 179 -16.01 -4.27 7.00
CA THR A 179 -16.09 -4.62 5.59
C THR A 179 -15.39 -3.56 4.75
N LEU A 180 -14.83 -3.96 3.60
CA LEU A 180 -14.29 -3.05 2.60
C LEU A 180 -14.73 -3.53 1.23
N ARG A 181 -15.41 -2.66 0.48
CA ARG A 181 -15.93 -2.94 -0.87
C ARG A 181 -15.55 -1.85 -1.84
N GLU A 182 -15.38 -2.24 -3.10
CA GLU A 182 -15.09 -1.33 -4.20
C GLU A 182 -16.32 -1.22 -5.10
N GLY A 183 -16.74 0.01 -5.38
CA GLY A 183 -17.71 0.34 -6.41
C GLY A 183 -17.08 1.04 -7.60
N ALA A 184 -17.69 0.90 -8.77
CA ALA A 184 -17.17 1.45 -10.02
C ALA A 184 -18.18 2.35 -10.72
N PHE A 185 -17.73 3.53 -11.14
CA PHE A 185 -18.58 4.59 -11.68
C PHE A 185 -17.98 5.19 -12.96
N PRO A 186 -18.83 5.63 -13.89
CA PRO A 186 -18.37 6.30 -15.12
C PRO A 186 -17.69 7.65 -14.83
N ASP A 187 -18.12 8.35 -13.78
CA ASP A 187 -17.64 9.67 -13.39
C ASP A 187 -17.90 9.98 -11.91
N THR A 188 -17.35 11.11 -11.46
CA THR A 188 -17.44 11.61 -10.08
C THR A 188 -18.86 11.97 -9.68
N ASP A 189 -19.68 12.47 -10.60
CA ASP A 189 -21.06 12.89 -10.32
C ASP A 189 -21.97 11.69 -10.08
N ALA A 190 -21.80 10.62 -10.86
CA ALA A 190 -22.49 9.35 -10.65
C ALA A 190 -22.13 8.73 -9.29
N ALA A 191 -20.84 8.73 -8.93
CA ALA A 191 -20.37 8.24 -7.63
C ALA A 191 -20.94 9.06 -6.47
N ARG A 192 -20.87 10.40 -6.55
CA ARG A 192 -21.43 11.30 -5.53
C ARG A 192 -22.94 11.16 -5.38
N LYS A 193 -23.66 11.02 -6.49
CA LYS A 193 -25.11 10.78 -6.46
C LYS A 193 -25.44 9.49 -5.72
N TRP A 194 -24.66 8.44 -5.92
CA TRP A 194 -24.82 7.19 -5.18
C TRP A 194 -24.44 7.35 -3.70
N LEU A 195 -23.36 8.07 -3.38
CA LEU A 195 -22.98 8.34 -1.98
C LEU A 195 -24.07 9.12 -1.22
N LEU A 196 -24.71 10.09 -1.88
CA LEU A 196 -25.83 10.85 -1.34
C LEU A 196 -27.13 10.04 -1.25
N ASN A 197 -27.32 9.06 -2.14
CA ASN A 197 -28.48 8.19 -2.15
C ASN A 197 -28.09 6.74 -2.46
N ARG A 198 -27.99 5.95 -1.37
CA ARG A 198 -27.62 4.53 -1.37
C ARG A 198 -28.83 3.57 -1.45
N ASP A 199 -29.93 4.00 -2.05
CA ASP A 199 -31.13 3.17 -2.28
C ASP A 199 -30.87 1.96 -3.21
N THR A 200 -29.70 1.92 -3.86
CA THR A 200 -29.26 0.83 -4.72
C THR A 200 -27.94 0.23 -4.23
N PRO A 201 -27.69 -1.07 -4.43
CA PRO A 201 -26.42 -1.69 -4.08
C PRO A 201 -25.22 -0.97 -4.70
N LEU A 202 -24.07 -1.04 -4.06
CA LEU A 202 -22.81 -0.52 -4.59
C LEU A 202 -22.54 -1.13 -5.98
N PRO A 203 -22.39 -0.33 -7.05
CA PRO A 203 -22.16 -0.84 -8.39
C PRO A 203 -20.88 -1.65 -8.50
N GLU A 204 -20.98 -2.91 -8.93
CA GLU A 204 -19.86 -3.86 -8.89
C GLU A 204 -18.66 -3.40 -9.75
N ALA A 205 -17.49 -3.37 -9.13
CA ALA A 205 -16.22 -3.23 -9.83
C ALA A 205 -15.83 -4.54 -10.54
N ALA A 206 -15.19 -4.44 -11.70
CA ALA A 206 -14.59 -5.61 -12.34
C ALA A 206 -13.69 -6.37 -11.34
N PRO A 207 -13.74 -7.71 -11.29
CA PRO A 207 -13.00 -8.46 -10.29
C PRO A 207 -11.52 -8.13 -10.34
N LEU A 208 -10.91 -7.94 -9.16
CA LEU A 208 -9.47 -7.76 -9.04
C LEU A 208 -8.76 -8.91 -9.74
N ALA A 209 -7.87 -8.60 -10.68
CA ALA A 209 -7.03 -9.60 -11.31
C ALA A 209 -6.07 -10.17 -10.24
N ASP A 210 -6.02 -11.49 -10.09
CA ASP A 210 -5.07 -12.11 -9.17
C ASP A 210 -3.63 -11.72 -9.52
N ALA A 211 -2.81 -11.45 -8.50
CA ALA A 211 -1.38 -11.17 -8.68
C ALA A 211 -0.66 -12.30 -9.44
N ALA A 212 -1.15 -13.54 -9.36
CA ALA A 212 -0.69 -14.66 -10.18
C ALA A 212 -1.08 -14.49 -11.65
N THR A 213 -2.31 -14.09 -11.94
CA THR A 213 -2.81 -13.80 -13.29
C THR A 213 -2.05 -12.63 -13.92
N ALA A 214 -1.83 -11.55 -13.17
CA ALA A 214 -1.03 -10.41 -13.62
C ALA A 214 0.43 -10.80 -13.93
N ARG A 215 1.07 -11.62 -13.07
CA ARG A 215 2.40 -12.17 -13.33
C ARG A 215 2.44 -13.08 -14.56
N CYS A 216 1.44 -13.94 -14.74
CA CYS A 216 1.32 -14.80 -15.91
C CYS A 216 1.07 -14.02 -17.19
N GLN A 217 0.33 -12.92 -17.14
CA GLN A 217 0.14 -12.02 -18.28
C GLN A 217 1.43 -11.27 -18.61
N ALA A 218 2.12 -10.71 -17.61
CA ALA A 218 3.41 -10.06 -17.80
C ALA A 218 4.48 -11.01 -18.38
N ALA A 219 4.52 -12.26 -17.92
CA ALA A 219 5.39 -13.30 -18.48
C ALA A 219 5.02 -13.63 -19.94
N ARG A 220 3.72 -13.78 -20.24
CA ARG A 220 3.24 -14.00 -21.62
C ARG A 220 3.62 -12.85 -22.56
N SER A 221 3.47 -11.60 -22.13
CA SER A 221 3.84 -10.42 -22.93
C SER A 221 5.34 -10.33 -23.23
N ARG A 222 6.20 -10.82 -22.32
CA ARG A 222 7.66 -10.92 -22.54
C ARG A 222 8.02 -12.07 -23.49
N SER A 223 7.31 -13.20 -23.42
CA SER A 223 7.55 -14.32 -24.33
C SER A 223 7.12 -14.03 -25.77
N VAL A 224 6.15 -13.14 -25.99
CA VAL A 224 5.74 -12.71 -27.34
C VAL A 224 6.74 -11.73 -27.96
N THR A 225 7.51 -11.00 -27.16
CA THR A 225 8.56 -10.08 -27.63
C THR A 225 9.95 -10.72 -27.72
N ALA A 226 10.15 -11.91 -27.14
CA ALA A 226 11.36 -12.71 -27.34
C ALA A 226 11.35 -13.37 -28.73
N SER A 227 12.04 -12.75 -29.69
CA SER A 227 12.33 -13.41 -30.98
C SER A 227 13.15 -14.69 -30.74
N PRO A 228 12.87 -15.80 -31.45
CA PRO A 228 13.69 -17.00 -31.32
C PRO A 228 15.12 -16.68 -31.78
N VAL A 229 16.09 -16.88 -30.90
CA VAL A 229 17.50 -16.93 -31.29
C VAL A 229 17.63 -18.10 -32.27
N PRO A 230 18.08 -17.88 -33.53
CA PRO A 230 18.26 -18.98 -34.46
C PRO A 230 19.32 -19.96 -33.92
N PRO A 231 19.14 -21.27 -34.11
CA PRO A 231 20.09 -22.27 -33.64
C PRO A 231 21.47 -22.01 -34.28
N PRO A 232 22.58 -22.22 -33.55
CA PRO A 232 23.91 -22.04 -34.10
C PRO A 232 24.13 -23.03 -35.26
N THR A 233 24.32 -22.49 -36.45
CA THR A 233 24.64 -23.23 -37.66
C THR A 233 26.04 -23.83 -37.53
N GLY A 234 26.11 -25.17 -37.49
CA GLY A 234 27.27 -25.96 -37.92
C GLY A 234 28.59 -25.72 -37.18
N ALA A 235 28.72 -26.27 -35.97
CA ALA A 235 30.04 -26.62 -35.44
C ALA A 235 30.50 -27.93 -36.09
N GLU A 236 31.66 -27.84 -36.75
CA GLU A 236 32.37 -28.86 -37.48
C GLU A 236 32.68 -30.08 -36.59
N ARG A 237 32.45 -31.28 -37.14
CA ARG A 237 32.57 -32.58 -36.44
C ARG A 237 34.04 -32.99 -36.33
N PRO A 238 34.63 -33.17 -35.13
CA PRO A 238 35.97 -33.75 -35.00
C PRO A 238 35.96 -35.26 -35.33
N PRO A 239 37.04 -35.80 -35.91
CA PRO A 239 37.12 -37.21 -36.31
C PRO A 239 37.18 -38.16 -35.12
N ALA A 240 36.66 -39.36 -35.34
CA ALA A 240 36.52 -40.44 -34.37
C ALA A 240 37.88 -40.97 -33.89
N ALA A 241 38.04 -41.09 -32.57
CA ALA A 241 39.14 -41.84 -31.94
C ALA A 241 38.73 -43.33 -31.77
N PRO A 242 39.67 -44.27 -31.99
CA PRO A 242 39.41 -45.71 -31.98
C PRO A 242 39.24 -46.29 -30.57
N PRO A 243 38.64 -47.50 -30.42
CA PRO A 243 38.27 -48.05 -29.13
C PRO A 243 39.38 -48.91 -28.48
N ALA A 244 39.12 -49.22 -27.20
CA ALA A 244 39.77 -50.17 -26.30
C ALA A 244 40.84 -49.56 -25.36
N SER A 245 40.92 -49.88 -24.07
CA SER A 245 40.69 -51.20 -23.45
C SER A 245 40.25 -51.10 -21.98
N ARG A 246 39.45 -52.06 -21.55
CA ARG A 246 39.09 -52.34 -20.15
C ARG A 246 40.26 -53.05 -19.44
N PRO A 247 40.46 -52.83 -18.13
CA PRO A 247 40.55 -53.98 -17.24
C PRO A 247 39.78 -53.80 -15.92
N ALA A 248 39.69 -54.92 -15.22
CA ALA A 248 38.69 -55.28 -14.23
C ALA A 248 39.02 -54.92 -12.77
N THR A 249 37.95 -54.65 -12.01
CA THR A 249 37.60 -55.15 -10.66
C THR A 249 38.69 -55.52 -9.63
N ARG A 250 38.66 -54.85 -8.47
CA ARG A 250 38.78 -55.43 -7.09
C ARG A 250 38.53 -54.29 -6.06
N ARG A 251 37.50 -54.30 -5.18
CA ARG A 251 37.36 -54.98 -3.86
C ARG A 251 38.63 -54.86 -2.99
N SER A 252 38.66 -54.38 -1.75
CA SER A 252 37.64 -54.22 -0.69
C SER A 252 38.12 -53.23 0.39
N LEU A 253 37.18 -52.74 1.22
CA LEU A 253 37.38 -52.15 2.56
C LEU A 253 38.00 -53.14 3.56
N PRO A 254 38.56 -52.62 4.66
CA PRO A 254 37.88 -52.76 5.96
C PRO A 254 37.37 -51.43 6.53
#